data_AF-A0AAV2C151-F1
#
_entry.id   AF-A0AAV2C151-F1
#
_cell.length_a   1.000
_cell.length_b   1.000
_cell.length_c   1.000
_cell.angle_alpha   90.00
_cell.angle_beta   90.00
_cell.angle_gamma   90.00
#
_symmetry.space_group_name_H-M   'P 1'
#
loop_
_entity.id
_entity.type
_entity.pdbx_description
1 polymer ?
#
loop_
_entity_poly.entity_id
_entity_poly.type
_entity_poly.pdbx_seq_one_letter_code
_entity_poly.pdbx_strand_id
1 'polypeptide(L)' 'VTCQTVNSCPPCEDVKGEKRYCVQPLGFLMKMCEKGAKEGGRCTTEVKDDVYMGLPPCKEGLTCNAREGGKCQ' A
#
# COMPACT_ATOMS: atom_id res chain seq x y z
N VAL A 1 26.22 -2.28 9.61
CA VAL A 1 24.85 -2.81 9.83
C VAL A 1 24.15 -1.87 10.79
N THR A 2 23.39 -0.90 10.27
CA THR A 2 22.52 -0.06 11.08
C THR A 2 21.12 -0.67 11.03
N CYS A 3 20.88 -1.62 11.93
CA CYS A 3 19.55 -2.04 12.33
C CYS A 3 18.87 -0.83 12.99
N GLN A 4 18.27 0.04 12.20
CA GLN A 4 17.29 0.95 12.75
C GLN A 4 16.02 0.16 12.99
N THR A 5 15.72 -0.05 14.25
CA THR A 5 14.41 -0.42 14.77
C THR A 5 13.41 0.67 14.38
N VAL A 6 13.00 0.71 13.12
CA VAL A 6 11.93 1.59 12.68
C VAL A 6 10.64 0.78 12.66
N ASN A 7 9.68 1.26 13.43
CA ASN A 7 8.25 0.96 13.32
C ASN A 7 7.69 1.45 11.97
N SER A 8 8.50 1.48 10.92
CA SER A 8 8.24 2.07 9.61
C SER A 8 8.47 0.96 8.59
N CYS A 9 7.63 0.87 7.55
CA CYS A 9 8.01 -0.01 6.46
C CYS A 9 9.38 0.40 5.94
N PRO A 10 10.25 -0.56 5.59
CA PRO A 10 11.41 -0.25 4.78
C PRO A 10 10.94 0.46 3.49
N PRO A 11 11.79 1.28 2.84
CA PRO A 11 11.47 1.83 1.53
C PRO A 11 11.13 0.63 0.62
N CYS A 12 9.87 0.57 0.19
CA CYS A 12 9.42 -0.52 -0.65
C CYS A 12 10.08 -0.38 -2.01
N GLU A 13 11.12 -1.19 -2.25
CA GLU A 13 11.84 -1.16 -3.51
C GLU A 13 10.92 -1.51 -4.68
N ASP A 14 11.10 -0.80 -5.79
CA ASP A 14 10.42 -1.09 -7.03
C ASP A 14 10.90 -2.44 -7.56
N VAL A 15 10.00 -3.40 -7.67
CA VAL A 15 10.36 -4.73 -8.16
C VAL A 15 9.91 -4.83 -9.61
N LYS A 16 10.87 -5.00 -10.53
CA LYS A 16 10.64 -5.09 -11.98
C LYS A 16 9.92 -3.85 -12.55
N GLY A 17 10.23 -2.66 -12.01
CA GLY A 17 9.60 -1.40 -12.41
C GLY A 17 8.16 -1.23 -11.91
N GLU A 18 7.70 -2.11 -11.00
CA GLU A 18 6.41 -1.93 -10.34
C GLU A 18 6.62 -1.34 -8.94
N LYS A 19 6.07 -0.14 -8.73
CA LYS A 19 6.05 0.54 -7.45
C LYS A 19 5.28 -0.26 -6.40
N ARG A 20 5.87 -0.32 -5.21
CA ARG A 20 5.31 -1.02 -4.05
C ARG A 20 5.01 -0.03 -2.94
N TYR A 21 4.02 -0.38 -2.13
CA TYR A 21 3.49 0.45 -1.07
C TYR A 21 3.51 -0.31 0.23
N CYS A 22 3.79 0.41 1.32
CA CYS A 22 3.70 -0.15 2.65
C CYS A 22 2.24 -0.35 3.04
N VAL A 23 1.85 -1.58 3.33
CA VAL A 23 0.49 -1.91 3.77
C VAL A 23 0.53 -2.62 5.11
N GLN A 24 -0.38 -2.26 6.00
CA GLN A 24 -0.68 -3.00 7.23
C GLN A 24 -2.08 -3.62 7.13
N PRO A 25 -2.19 -4.93 6.86
CA PRO A 25 -3.48 -5.59 6.76
C PRO A 25 -4.27 -5.51 8.07
N LEU A 26 -5.58 -5.26 7.99
CA LEU A 26 -6.45 -5.27 9.17
C LEU A 26 -6.47 -6.69 9.76
N GLY A 27 -6.06 -6.82 11.02
CA GLY A 27 -5.93 -8.11 11.72
C GLY A 27 -4.50 -8.64 11.80
N PHE A 28 -3.53 -8.02 11.12
CA PHE A 28 -2.12 -8.33 11.26
C PHE A 28 -1.35 -7.12 11.78
N LEU A 29 -0.51 -7.32 12.80
CA LEU A 29 0.35 -6.26 13.33
C LEU A 29 1.58 -6.00 12.44
N MET A 30 1.85 -6.86 11.46
CA MET A 30 2.99 -6.74 10.56
C MET A 30 2.68 -5.81 9.38
N LYS A 31 3.68 -5.01 9.02
CA LYS A 31 3.66 -4.15 7.83
C LYS A 31 4.44 -4.83 6.72
N MET A 32 3.96 -4.76 5.49
CA MET A 32 4.60 -5.41 4.34
C MET A 32 4.50 -4.56 3.07
N CYS A 33 5.44 -4.73 2.15
CA CYS A 33 5.43 -4.06 0.87
C CYS A 33 4.59 -4.83 -0.14
N GLU A 34 3.44 -4.26 -0.51
CA GLU A 34 2.50 -4.83 -1.47
C GLU A 34 2.50 -4.02 -2.77
N LYS A 35 2.11 -4.68 -3.86
CA LYS A 35 1.89 -3.98 -5.13
C LYS A 35 0.63 -3.12 -5.03
N GLY A 36 0.63 -2.00 -5.75
CA GLY A 36 -0.59 -1.22 -5.93
C GLY A 36 -1.72 -2.08 -6.54
N ALA A 37 -2.95 -1.83 -6.11
CA ALA A 37 -4.14 -2.47 -6.65
C ALA A 37 -4.27 -2.16 -8.15
N LYS A 38 -4.61 -3.22 -8.91
CA LYS A 38 -4.86 -3.12 -10.36
C LYS A 38 -6.23 -2.50 -10.62
N GLU A 39 -6.49 -2.11 -11.87
CA GLU A 39 -7.81 -1.65 -12.33
C GLU A 39 -8.92 -2.64 -11.92
N GLY A 40 -10.02 -2.12 -11.39
CA GLY A 40 -11.13 -2.88 -10.81
C GLY A 40 -10.84 -3.51 -9.44
N GLY A 41 -9.59 -3.52 -8.99
CA GLY A 41 -9.16 -4.00 -7.68
C GLY A 41 -9.56 -3.05 -6.55
N ARG A 42 -9.61 -3.59 -5.32
CA ARG A 42 -9.92 -2.79 -4.13
C ARG A 42 -8.72 -1.97 -3.69
N CYS A 43 -8.95 -0.73 -3.29
CA CYS A 43 -7.94 0.20 -2.82
C CYS A 43 -8.39 0.91 -1.54
N THR A 44 -7.41 1.44 -0.81
CA THR A 44 -7.65 2.38 0.28
C THR A 44 -6.96 3.71 -0.02
N THR A 45 -7.54 4.78 0.53
CA THR A 45 -6.89 6.09 0.64
C THR A 45 -6.49 6.39 2.08
N GLU A 46 -6.82 5.48 3.02
CA GLU A 46 -6.46 5.62 4.42
C GLU A 46 -4.99 5.28 4.63
N VAL A 47 -4.22 6.32 4.93
CA VAL A 47 -2.78 6.26 5.21
C VAL A 47 -2.53 6.76 6.62
N LYS A 48 -1.69 6.03 7.35
CA LYS A 48 -1.22 6.40 8.69
C LYS A 48 0.29 6.21 8.75
N ASP A 49 1.02 7.28 9.04
CA ASP A 49 2.50 7.25 9.10
C ASP A 49 3.14 6.64 7.83
N ASP A 50 2.64 7.04 6.65
CA ASP A 50 3.04 6.50 5.33
C ASP A 50 2.74 5.00 5.12
N VAL A 51 1.86 4.43 5.94
CA VAL A 51 1.37 3.04 5.84
C VAL A 51 -0.09 3.03 5.43
N TYR A 52 -0.40 2.29 4.37
CA TYR A 52 -1.78 2.07 3.96
C TYR A 52 -2.45 1.02 4.85
N MET A 53 -3.60 1.37 5.41
CA MET A 53 -4.30 0.52 6.36
C MET A 53 -5.28 -0.41 5.63
N GLY A 54 -5.15 -1.71 5.88
CA GLY A 54 -6.01 -2.76 5.33
C GLY A 54 -5.72 -3.17 3.89
N LEU A 55 -5.61 -2.21 2.97
CA LEU A 55 -5.45 -2.44 1.53
C LEU A 55 -4.32 -1.57 0.95
N PRO A 56 -3.72 -1.94 -0.20
CA PRO A 56 -2.83 -1.05 -0.93
C PRO A 56 -3.59 0.10 -1.62
N PRO A 57 -2.91 1.19 -2.02
CA PRO A 57 -3.46 2.16 -2.96
C PRO A 57 -3.55 1.56 -4.36
N CYS A 58 -4.12 2.31 -5.30
CA CYS A 58 -4.06 1.95 -6.71
C CYS A 58 -2.63 2.04 -7.27
N LYS A 59 -2.35 1.22 -8.29
CA LYS A 59 -1.13 1.31 -9.08
C LYS A 59 -1.03 2.70 -9.72
N GLU A 60 0.19 3.20 -9.93
CA GLU A 60 0.41 4.51 -10.58
C GLU A 60 -0.34 4.60 -11.92
N GLY A 61 -1.01 5.74 -12.11
CA GLY A 61 -1.89 5.98 -13.27
C GLY A 61 -3.35 5.63 -13.03
N LEU A 62 -3.69 4.96 -11.92
CA LEU A 62 -5.06 4.65 -11.53
C LEU A 62 -5.49 5.46 -10.31
N THR A 63 -6.78 5.80 -10.24
CA THR A 63 -7.39 6.57 -9.18
C THR A 63 -8.28 5.68 -8.31
N CYS A 64 -8.14 5.82 -6.99
CA CYS A 64 -9.02 5.10 -6.05
C CYS A 64 -10.37 5.81 -5.93
N ASN A 65 -11.42 5.21 -6.47
CA ASN A 65 -12.78 5.72 -6.37
C ASN A 65 -13.43 5.23 -5.07
N ALA A 66 -13.48 6.12 -4.07
CA ALA A 66 -14.08 5.84 -2.76
C ALA A 66 -15.60 5.64 -2.81
N ARG A 67 -16.30 6.09 -3.87
CA ARG A 67 -17.77 5.98 -3.98
C ARG A 67 -18.26 4.57 -4.30
N GLU A 68 -17.43 3.72 -4.89
CA GLU A 68 -17.76 2.33 -5.26
C GLU A 68 -17.13 1.29 -4.33
N GLY A 69 -16.96 1.62 -3.05
CA GLY A 69 -16.31 0.74 -2.08
C GLY A 69 -14.79 0.66 -2.24
N GLY A 70 -14.18 1.70 -2.80
CA GLY A 70 -12.74 1.83 -2.99
C GLY A 70 -12.25 0.93 -4.13
N LYS A 71 -12.52 1.30 -5.39
CA LYS A 71 -12.01 0.58 -6.57
C LYS A 71 -11.07 1.44 -7.40
N CYS A 72 -10.05 0.83 -7.98
CA CYS A 72 -9.14 1.50 -8.91
C CYS A 72 -9.76 1.62 -10.30
N GLN A 73 -9.74 2.84 -10.84
CA GLN A 73 -10.22 3.21 -12.19
C GLN A 73 -9.24 4.17 -12.86
#